data_AF-A0A3C0VH08-F1
#
_entry.id   AF-A0A3C0VH08-F1
#
_cell.length_a   1.000
_cell.length_b   1.000
_cell.length_c   1.000
_cell.angle_alpha   90.00
_cell.angle_beta   90.00
_cell.angle_gamma   90.00
#
_symmetry.space_group_name_H-M   'P 1'
#
loop_
_entity.id
_entity.type
_entity.pdbx_description
1 polymer ?
#
loop_
_entity_poly.entity_id
_entity_poly.type
_entity_poly.pdbx_seq_one_letter_code
_entity_poly.pdbx_strand_id
1 'polypeptide(L)'
;FFAIDEAHCISHWGHDFRPEYRALRMLKERFPRAGVHAYTATATPRVRDDIVSELALGDPSVLVGTFDRPNLLYRVHVRERGAARFAQLEETLARHRGETGIIYCITRKEVESVCAALKKRRFRALPYHAGLDDDVRHRNQDAFSNDEVEIIVAT
;
A
#
# COMPACT_ATOMS: atom_id res chain seq x y z
N PHE A 1 11.23 -23.14 -11.74
CA PHE A 1 11.67 -22.26 -10.64
C PHE A 1 10.43 -21.85 -9.86
N PHE A 2 10.59 -21.34 -8.64
CA PHE A 2 9.53 -20.77 -7.83
C PHE A 2 9.78 -19.29 -7.64
N ALA A 3 8.73 -18.48 -7.73
CA ALA A 3 8.74 -17.07 -7.38
C ALA A 3 7.83 -16.89 -6.16
N ILE A 4 8.37 -16.26 -5.12
CA ILE A 4 7.67 -15.92 -3.88
C ILE A 4 7.57 -14.40 -3.87
N ASP A 5 6.36 -13.91 -4.13
CA ASP A 5 6.06 -12.49 -4.01
C ASP A 5 5.76 -12.12 -2.55
N GLU A 6 5.87 -10.84 -2.21
CA GLU A 6 5.71 -10.32 -0.86
C GLU A 6 6.50 -11.09 0.20
N ALA A 7 7.74 -11.47 -0.13
CA ALA A 7 8.58 -12.34 0.70
C ALA A 7 8.84 -11.77 2.11
N HIS A 8 8.67 -10.47 2.31
CA HIS A 8 8.79 -9.83 3.63
C HIS A 8 7.80 -10.40 4.66
N CYS A 9 6.69 -11.01 4.24
CA CYS A 9 5.70 -11.66 5.11
C CYS A 9 6.28 -12.81 5.94
N ILE A 10 7.45 -13.36 5.59
CA ILE A 10 8.09 -14.46 6.32
C ILE A 10 8.74 -14.03 7.64
N SER A 11 9.11 -12.75 7.74
CA SER A 11 9.82 -12.19 8.88
C SER A 11 8.82 -11.61 9.89
N HIS A 12 9.01 -11.92 11.17
CA HIS A 12 8.26 -11.28 12.27
C HIS A 12 8.54 -9.77 12.39
N TRP A 13 9.61 -9.30 11.75
CA TRP A 13 9.97 -7.88 11.66
C TRP A 13 9.38 -7.22 10.41
N GLY A 14 8.71 -8.01 9.56
CA GLY A 14 7.87 -7.52 8.48
C GLY A 14 6.57 -6.93 9.03
N HIS A 15 6.04 -5.94 8.32
CA HIS A 15 4.81 -5.24 8.68
C HIS A 15 3.53 -6.06 8.41
N ASP A 16 3.63 -7.15 7.65
CA ASP A 16 2.55 -8.09 7.33
C ASP A 16 3.01 -9.55 7.53
N PHE A 17 3.46 -9.89 8.75
CA PHE A 17 3.94 -11.23 9.06
C PHE A 17 2.84 -12.28 8.90
N ARG A 18 3.12 -13.33 8.11
CA ARG A 18 2.25 -14.49 7.88
C ARG A 18 3.03 -15.78 8.15
N PRO A 19 2.74 -16.52 9.24
CA PRO A 19 3.51 -17.71 9.62
C PRO A 19 3.54 -18.79 8.53
N GLU A 20 2.53 -18.85 7.67
CA GLU A 20 2.41 -19.78 6.55
C GLU A 20 3.55 -19.62 5.54
N TYR A 21 4.12 -18.42 5.40
CA TYR A 21 5.25 -18.19 4.49
C TYR A 21 6.49 -18.99 4.88
N ARG A 22 6.66 -19.33 6.16
CA ARG A 22 7.81 -20.16 6.61
C ARG A 22 7.71 -21.60 6.12
N ALA A 23 6.49 -22.09 5.87
CA ALA A 23 6.30 -23.42 5.29
C ALA A 23 6.88 -23.51 3.86
N LEU A 24 7.09 -22.38 3.17
CA LEU A 24 7.66 -22.34 1.81
C LEU A 24 9.10 -22.82 1.74
N ARG A 25 9.81 -22.96 2.88
CA ARG A 25 11.08 -23.69 2.97
C ARG A 25 11.03 -25.06 2.28
N MET A 26 9.87 -25.73 2.37
CA MET A 26 9.64 -27.03 1.75
C MET A 26 9.91 -27.05 0.24
N LEU A 27 9.79 -25.90 -0.44
CA LEU A 27 10.06 -25.80 -1.87
C LEU A 27 11.52 -26.13 -2.16
N LYS A 28 12.46 -25.64 -1.34
CA LYS A 28 13.89 -25.91 -1.53
C LYS A 28 14.25 -27.34 -1.13
N GLU A 29 13.61 -27.87 -0.09
CA GLU A 29 13.81 -29.24 0.39
C GLU A 29 13.29 -30.28 -0.62
N ARG A 30 12.11 -30.06 -1.19
CA ARG A 30 11.45 -30.99 -2.11
C ARG A 30 11.94 -30.86 -3.55
N PHE A 31 12.42 -29.68 -3.94
CA PHE A 31 12.91 -29.38 -5.28
C PHE A 31 14.29 -28.71 -5.24
N PRO A 32 15.35 -29.42 -4.81
CA PRO A 32 16.67 -28.83 -4.56
C PRO A 32 17.31 -28.19 -5.81
N ARG A 33 16.99 -28.71 -7.00
CA ARG A 33 17.47 -28.20 -8.29
C ARG A 33 16.68 -26.99 -8.83
N ALA A 34 15.50 -26.70 -8.27
CA ALA A 34 14.73 -25.53 -8.68
C ALA A 34 15.32 -24.25 -8.07
N GLY A 35 15.39 -23.17 -8.88
CA GLY A 35 15.61 -21.83 -8.37
C GLY A 35 14.40 -21.36 -7.55
N VAL A 36 14.65 -20.67 -6.43
CA VAL A 36 13.65 -20.02 -5.59
C VAL A 36 14.00 -18.54 -5.55
N HIS A 37 13.11 -17.69 -6.04
CA HIS A 37 13.32 -16.25 -6.13
C HIS A 37 12.31 -15.57 -5.20
N ALA A 38 12.80 -14.66 -4.36
CA ALA A 38 11.98 -13.93 -3.39
C ALA A 38 11.93 -12.45 -3.78
N TYR A 39 10.74 -11.89 -3.92
CA TYR A 39 10.49 -10.52 -4.34
C TYR A 39 9.75 -9.77 -3.23
N THR A 40 10.15 -8.52 -3.00
CA THR A 40 9.47 -7.61 -2.07
C THR A 40 9.95 -6.17 -2.32
N ALA A 41 9.06 -5.20 -2.13
CA ALA A 41 9.42 -3.78 -2.13
C ALA A 41 9.97 -3.32 -0.77
N THR A 42 9.58 -3.97 0.34
CA THR A 42 9.87 -3.53 1.71
C THR A 42 10.65 -4.59 2.48
N ALA A 43 11.98 -4.46 2.50
CA ALA A 43 12.83 -5.33 3.30
C ALA A 43 14.03 -4.56 3.86
N THR A 44 14.04 -4.37 5.19
CA THR A 44 15.23 -3.94 5.93
C THR A 44 16.32 -5.01 5.83
N PRO A 45 17.60 -4.70 6.11
CA PRO A 45 18.67 -5.70 6.11
C PRO A 45 18.30 -6.97 6.90
N ARG A 46 17.74 -6.80 8.10
CA ARG A 46 17.28 -7.91 8.94
C ARG A 46 16.17 -8.74 8.30
N VAL A 47 15.19 -8.10 7.66
CA VAL A 47 14.10 -8.82 6.97
C VAL A 47 14.66 -9.63 5.80
N ARG A 48 15.70 -9.14 5.11
CA ARG A 48 16.36 -9.89 4.02
C ARG A 48 17.06 -11.12 4.56
N ASP A 49 17.78 -11.00 5.67
CA ASP A 49 18.45 -12.13 6.31
C ASP A 49 17.44 -13.20 6.76
N ASP A 50 16.30 -12.78 7.32
CA ASP A 50 15.20 -13.67 7.66
C ASP A 50 14.64 -14.39 6.42
N ILE A 51 14.43 -13.68 5.30
CA ILE A 51 13.95 -14.28 4.04
C ILE A 51 14.93 -15.37 3.56
N VAL A 52 16.23 -15.07 3.55
CA VAL A 52 17.27 -16.01 3.11
C VAL A 52 17.29 -17.26 3.99
N SER A 53 17.26 -17.07 5.31
CA SER A 53 17.30 -18.14 6.30
C SER A 53 16.04 -19.01 6.26
N GLU A 54 14.86 -18.40 6.32
CA GLU A 54 13.57 -19.11 6.43
C GLU A 54 13.22 -19.85 5.13
N LEU A 55 13.61 -19.34 3.96
CA LEU A 55 13.45 -20.05 2.68
C LEU A 55 14.58 -21.04 2.37
N ALA A 56 15.56 -21.20 3.26
CA ALA A 56 16.75 -22.02 3.07
C ALA A 56 17.48 -21.71 1.75
N LEU A 57 17.61 -20.43 1.42
CA LEU A 57 18.40 -19.99 0.27
C LEU A 57 19.88 -20.12 0.62
N GLY A 58 20.62 -20.95 -0.13
CA GLY A 58 22.02 -21.26 0.19
C GLY A 58 22.96 -20.06 0.05
N ASP A 59 23.11 -19.56 -1.18
CA ASP A 59 23.94 -18.39 -1.51
C ASP A 59 23.22 -17.55 -2.57
N PRO A 60 22.14 -16.83 -2.19
CA PRO A 60 21.35 -16.07 -3.13
C PRO A 60 22.03 -14.75 -3.50
N SER A 61 21.87 -14.34 -4.76
CA SER A 61 22.14 -12.95 -5.13
C SER A 61 21.09 -12.03 -4.52
N VAL A 62 21.49 -11.14 -3.62
CA VAL A 62 20.61 -10.14 -3.01
C VAL A 62 20.72 -8.84 -3.80
N LEU A 63 19.67 -8.53 -4.57
CA LEU A 63 19.60 -7.33 -5.39
C LEU A 63 18.71 -6.29 -4.71
N VAL A 64 19.24 -5.10 -4.48
CA VAL A 64 18.54 -4.02 -3.78
C VAL A 64 18.46 -2.81 -4.69
N GLY A 65 17.23 -2.47 -5.10
CA GLY A 65 16.97 -1.26 -5.87
C GLY A 65 17.03 0.01 -5.02
N THR A 66 17.12 1.16 -5.69
CA THR A 66 16.84 2.44 -5.04
C THR A 66 15.35 2.60 -4.80
N PHE A 67 14.98 3.14 -3.64
CA PHE A 67 13.59 3.53 -3.33
C PHE A 67 13.32 5.00 -3.67
N ASP A 68 14.35 5.77 -4.03
CA ASP A 68 14.21 7.19 -4.28
C ASP A 68 13.37 7.45 -5.53
N ARG A 69 12.52 8.47 -5.42
CA ARG A 69 11.62 8.92 -6.47
C ARG A 69 11.79 10.42 -6.59
N PRO A 70 12.76 10.89 -7.40
CA PRO A 70 13.08 12.32 -7.50
C PRO A 70 11.92 13.17 -8.04
N ASN A 71 10.91 12.52 -8.62
CA ASN A 71 9.67 13.13 -9.09
C ASN A 71 8.63 13.37 -7.97
N LEU A 72 8.88 12.95 -6.73
CA LEU A 72 7.97 13.13 -5.59
C LEU A 72 8.41 14.31 -4.72
N LEU A 73 7.45 15.18 -4.38
CA LEU A 73 7.66 16.28 -3.45
C LEU A 73 7.02 15.97 -2.10
N TYR A 74 7.83 15.89 -1.05
CA TYR A 74 7.34 15.68 0.31
C TYR A 74 7.05 17.02 1.00
N ARG A 75 5.84 17.16 1.56
CA ARG A 75 5.44 18.32 2.37
C ARG A 75 4.81 17.83 3.67
N VAL A 76 5.16 18.48 4.78
CA VAL A 76 4.59 18.20 6.11
C VAL A 76 3.95 19.49 6.63
N HIS A 77 2.71 19.38 7.07
CA HIS A 77 1.93 20.49 7.62
C HIS A 77 1.38 20.09 8.99
N VAL A 78 1.29 21.04 9.91
CA VAL A 78 0.61 20.83 11.19
C VAL A 78 -0.88 20.59 10.90
N ARG A 79 -1.42 19.50 11.44
CA ARG A 79 -2.82 19.12 11.22
C ARG A 79 -3.76 20.01 12.01
N GLU A 80 -4.63 20.73 11.30
CA GLU A 80 -5.67 21.56 11.90
C GLU A 80 -6.77 20.70 12.55
N ARG A 81 -7.57 21.32 13.43
CA ARG A 81 -8.68 20.66 14.16
C ARG A 81 -10.04 21.23 13.75
N GLY A 82 -11.10 20.47 14.01
CA GLY A 82 -12.48 20.90 13.76
C GLY A 82 -12.72 21.32 12.31
N ALA A 83 -13.40 22.45 12.11
CA ALA A 83 -13.71 22.98 10.77
C ALA A 83 -12.48 23.39 9.97
N ALA A 84 -11.43 23.91 10.64
CA ALA A 84 -10.19 24.35 9.99
C ALA A 84 -9.45 23.19 9.30
N ARG A 85 -9.61 21.96 9.80
CA ARG A 85 -9.06 20.75 9.17
C ARG A 85 -9.56 20.56 7.74
N PHE A 86 -10.84 20.78 7.51
CA PHE A 86 -11.39 20.63 6.16
C PHE A 86 -10.95 21.77 5.25
N ALA A 87 -10.85 23.00 5.75
CA ALA A 87 -10.31 24.12 4.98
C ALA A 87 -8.86 23.86 4.52
N GLN A 88 -8.03 23.27 5.40
CA GLN A 88 -6.66 22.85 5.06
C GLN A 88 -6.63 21.78 3.95
N LEU A 89 -7.57 20.82 3.99
CA LEU A 89 -7.70 19.84 2.90
C LEU A 89 -8.13 20.51 1.60
N GLU A 90 -9.10 21.43 1.64
CA GLU A 90 -9.57 22.17 0.46
C GLU A 90 -8.47 23.02 -0.17
N GLU A 91 -7.64 23.68 0.64
CA GLU A 91 -6.47 24.43 0.15
C GLU A 91 -5.49 23.51 -0.58
N THR A 92 -5.28 22.30 -0.05
CA THR A 92 -4.41 21.31 -0.70
C THR A 92 -5.01 20.87 -2.03
N LEU A 93 -6.29 20.50 -2.07
CA LEU A 93 -6.97 20.06 -3.29
C LEU A 93 -7.09 21.20 -4.33
N ALA A 94 -7.20 22.45 -3.90
CA ALA A 94 -7.28 23.60 -4.81
C ALA A 94 -6.00 23.78 -5.65
N ARG A 95 -4.83 23.36 -5.14
CA ARG A 95 -3.56 23.37 -5.89
C ARG A 95 -3.45 22.29 -6.95
N HIS A 96 -4.32 21.28 -6.87
CA HIS A 96 -4.33 20.07 -7.71
C HIS A 96 -5.69 19.89 -8.40
N ARG A 97 -6.34 21.00 -8.80
CA ARG A 97 -7.65 20.92 -9.45
C ARG A 97 -7.56 20.21 -10.78
N GLY A 98 -8.40 19.19 -10.96
CA GLY A 98 -8.44 18.36 -12.17
C GLY A 98 -7.37 17.27 -12.19
N GLU A 99 -6.55 17.16 -11.14
CA GLU A 99 -5.60 16.06 -10.97
C GLU A 99 -6.22 14.95 -10.11
N THR A 100 -5.78 13.71 -10.34
CA THR A 100 -6.17 12.56 -9.54
C THR A 100 -5.36 12.47 -8.26
N GLY A 101 -5.99 12.10 -7.14
CA GLY A 101 -5.32 12.00 -5.85
C GLY A 101 -5.92 10.98 -4.89
N ILE A 102 -5.09 10.52 -3.95
CA ILE A 102 -5.49 9.60 -2.88
C ILE A 102 -5.44 10.34 -1.55
N ILE A 103 -6.49 10.24 -0.74
CA ILE A 103 -6.54 10.76 0.63
C ILE A 103 -6.59 9.58 1.60
N TYR A 104 -5.47 9.31 2.27
CA TYR A 104 -5.42 8.30 3.32
C TYR A 104 -5.97 8.81 4.65
N CYS A 105 -6.81 8.00 5.28
CA CYS A 105 -7.43 8.25 6.57
C CYS A 105 -7.11 7.10 7.53
N ILE A 106 -7.11 7.36 8.84
CA ILE A 106 -6.74 6.35 9.84
C ILE A 106 -7.86 5.34 10.06
N THR A 107 -9.12 5.78 9.92
CA THR A 107 -10.29 4.96 10.25
C THR A 107 -11.32 4.95 9.13
N ARG A 108 -12.11 3.86 9.04
CA ARG A 108 -13.21 3.73 8.08
C ARG A 108 -14.23 4.86 8.24
N LYS A 109 -14.53 5.22 9.50
CA LYS A 109 -15.42 6.34 9.82
C LYS A 109 -14.89 7.68 9.27
N GLU A 110 -13.58 7.89 9.33
CA GLU A 110 -12.95 9.09 8.80
C GLU A 110 -12.99 9.11 7.27
N VAL A 111 -12.77 7.98 6.60
CA VAL A 111 -12.98 7.84 5.15
C VAL A 111 -14.38 8.28 4.74
N GLU A 112 -15.41 7.71 5.37
CA GLU A 112 -16.80 8.04 5.06
C GLU A 112 -17.12 9.52 5.32
N SER A 113 -16.65 10.05 6.45
CA SER A 113 -16.87 11.46 6.80
C SER A 113 -16.18 12.43 5.84
N VAL A 114 -14.94 12.13 5.43
CA VAL A 114 -14.16 12.97 4.49
C VAL A 114 -14.77 12.89 3.10
N CYS A 115 -15.10 11.69 2.62
CA CYS A 115 -15.73 11.49 1.32
C CYS A 115 -17.08 12.22 1.24
N ALA A 116 -17.94 12.12 2.26
CA ALA A 116 -19.21 12.86 2.29
C ALA A 116 -19.02 14.38 2.27
N ALA A 117 -18.03 14.90 2.99
CA ALA A 117 -17.74 16.34 3.01
C ALA A 117 -17.21 16.86 1.66
N LEU A 118 -16.41 16.06 0.95
CA LEU A 118 -15.92 16.35 -0.40
C LEU A 118 -17.06 16.33 -1.42
N LYS A 119 -17.94 15.32 -1.39
CA LYS A 119 -19.13 15.24 -2.26
C LYS A 119 -20.06 16.44 -2.12
N LYS A 120 -20.30 16.91 -0.88
CA LYS A 120 -21.10 18.13 -0.61
C LYS A 120 -20.53 19.38 -1.29
N ARG A 121 -19.22 19.40 -1.56
CA ARG A 121 -18.50 20.48 -2.25
C ARG A 121 -18.25 20.20 -3.72
N ARG A 122 -18.93 19.18 -4.27
CA ARG A 122 -18.89 18.79 -5.69
C ARG A 122 -17.55 18.20 -6.15
N PHE A 123 -16.71 17.73 -5.23
CA PHE A 123 -15.58 16.89 -5.61
C PHE A 123 -16.06 15.48 -6.00
N ARG A 124 -15.48 14.92 -7.06
CA ARG A 124 -15.70 13.53 -7.47
C ARG A 124 -14.83 12.62 -6.62
N ALA A 125 -15.35 12.24 -5.45
CA ALA A 125 -14.65 11.41 -4.48
C ALA A 125 -15.41 10.12 -4.16
N LEU A 126 -14.71 8.99 -4.01
CA LEU A 126 -15.28 7.71 -3.56
C LEU A 126 -14.53 7.15 -2.33
N PRO A 127 -15.22 6.43 -1.42
CA PRO A 127 -14.57 5.76 -0.29
C PRO A 127 -13.96 4.42 -0.71
N TYR A 128 -12.89 4.01 -0.04
CA TYR A 128 -12.29 2.68 -0.22
C TYR A 128 -11.78 2.14 1.13
N HIS A 129 -12.44 1.11 1.65
CA HIS A 129 -11.99 0.44 2.87
C HIS A 129 -12.53 -0.99 2.96
N ALA A 130 -11.90 -1.82 3.78
CA ALA A 130 -12.28 -3.23 3.97
C ALA A 130 -13.66 -3.48 4.61
N GLY A 131 -14.39 -2.43 5.01
CA GLY A 131 -15.80 -2.52 5.42
C GLY A 131 -16.82 -2.35 4.30
N LEU A 132 -16.39 -2.06 3.06
CA LEU A 132 -17.28 -2.02 1.91
C LEU A 132 -17.47 -3.43 1.36
N ASP A 133 -18.65 -3.69 0.81
CA ASP A 133 -18.89 -4.89 -0.01
C ASP A 133 -17.88 -4.96 -1.15
N ASP A 134 -17.42 -6.16 -1.47
CA ASP A 134 -16.38 -6.38 -2.49
C ASP A 134 -16.77 -5.76 -3.84
N ASP A 135 -18.03 -5.88 -4.26
CA ASP A 135 -18.54 -5.28 -5.51
C ASP A 135 -18.51 -3.74 -5.49
N VAL A 136 -18.74 -3.13 -4.33
CA VAL A 136 -18.63 -1.67 -4.19
C VAL A 136 -17.16 -1.27 -4.25
N ARG A 137 -16.29 -2.04 -3.59
CA ARG A 137 -14.86 -1.77 -3.50
C ARG A 137 -14.18 -1.86 -4.88
N HIS A 138 -14.51 -2.88 -5.67
CA HIS A 138 -14.05 -3.02 -7.04
C HIS A 138 -14.55 -1.88 -7.93
N ARG A 139 -15.85 -1.59 -7.92
CA ARG A 139 -16.41 -0.48 -8.73
C ARG A 139 -15.76 0.86 -8.41
N ASN A 140 -15.48 1.15 -7.14
CA ASN A 140 -14.83 2.40 -6.75
C ASN A 140 -13.38 2.46 -7.24
N GLN A 141 -12.66 1.33 -7.20
CA GLN A 141 -11.30 1.22 -7.73
C GLN A 141 -11.26 1.38 -9.26
N ASP A 142 -12.20 0.76 -9.97
CA ASP A 142 -12.32 0.87 -11.43
C ASP A 142 -12.64 2.30 -11.85
N ALA A 143 -13.60 2.95 -11.18
CA ALA A 143 -13.95 4.34 -11.44
C ALA A 143 -12.75 5.29 -11.21
N PHE A 144 -11.91 5.02 -10.21
CA PHE A 144 -10.69 5.80 -9.97
C PHE A 144 -9.61 5.52 -11.03
N SER A 145 -9.44 4.27 -11.42
CA SER A 145 -8.44 3.85 -12.42
C SER A 145 -8.76 4.33 -13.83
N ASN A 146 -10.05 4.52 -14.13
CA ASN A 146 -10.57 4.99 -15.42
C ASN A 146 -10.82 6.51 -15.46
N ASP A 147 -10.31 7.28 -14.49
CA ASP A 147 -10.49 8.74 -14.37
C ASP A 147 -11.97 9.22 -14.30
N GLU A 148 -12.90 8.32 -13.96
CA GLU A 148 -14.32 8.67 -13.76
C GLU A 148 -14.50 9.47 -12.47
N VAL A 149 -13.65 9.22 -11.48
CA VAL A 149 -13.51 10.02 -10.25
C VAL A 149 -12.07 10.46 -10.03
N GLU A 150 -11.90 11.67 -9.50
CA GLU A 150 -10.58 12.27 -9.29
C GLU A 150 -9.96 11.85 -7.96
N ILE A 151 -10.78 11.52 -6.95
CA ILE A 151 -10.31 11.32 -5.59
C ILE A 151 -10.80 9.98 -5.05
N ILE A 152 -9.88 9.22 -4.47
CA ILE A 152 -10.22 8.08 -3.62
C ILE A 152 -9.82 8.39 -2.18
N VAL A 153 -10.75 8.18 -1.25
CA VAL A 153 -10.50 8.34 0.19
C VAL A 153 -10.39 6.96 0.80
N ALA A 154 -9.23 6.60 1.34
CA ALA A 154 -8.91 5.22 1.67
C ALA A 154 -8.44 5.03 3.11
N THR A 155 -8.68 3.82 3.67
CA THR A 155 -7.94 3.30 4.83
C THR A 155 -6.89 2.32 4.37
#